data_AF-A0A6L9YPQ5-F1
#
_entry.id   AF-A0A6L9YPQ5-F1
#
_cell.length_a   1.000
_cell.length_b   1.000
_cell.length_c   1.000
_cell.angle_alpha   90.00
_cell.angle_beta   90.00
_cell.angle_gamma   90.00
#
_symmetry.space_group_name_H-M   'P 1'
#
loop_
_entity.id
_entity.type
_entity.pdbx_description
1 polymer ?
#
loop_
_entity_poly.entity_id
_entity_poly.type
_entity_poly.pdbx_seq_one_letter_code
_entity_poly.pdbx_strand_id
1 'polypeptide(L)'
;MFSLGSTTKVGDFRVDTDYLVTDVNGDGQSDLVELWNDTDSFFAATWISNGQGGFTLGGNTRVGDFRVDTNYLVTDVNGDGESDLVELWNDTDSFFAATWISDGQGDFDLGGNTRVGDFRVDTNYLVTDVNGDGESDLVELWNDTDSFFAATWISDGNGEFDLGGNTRVGDFRSDTNYLVTDVNGDNDSDLVELWNDTDSFFAATWISDGNGEFDLGGNTRVGDFRVDTNYLVTDVNGDGESDLVELWNDTDSFFAATWISDGQGEFDFGGNTRVGDFRVDTNYLVTDVNGDGESDLVELWNDTDSFFAATWISDGLGGFSLGSNTQVGDFRVDTDYLVTDVNGDAQSDLVELWNNTDNFFATTWLSIA
;
A
#
# COMPACT_ATOMS: atom_id res chain seq x y z
N MET A 1 -20.60 0.28 7.34
CA MET A 1 -20.95 -1.08 7.80
C MET A 1 -20.70 -2.03 6.64
N PHE A 2 -20.25 -3.25 6.84
CA PHE A 2 -20.03 -4.19 5.73
C PHE A 2 -21.20 -5.17 5.53
N SER A 3 -21.46 -5.54 4.28
CA SER A 3 -22.44 -6.56 3.90
C SER A 3 -21.85 -7.54 2.90
N LEU A 4 -22.16 -8.84 3.02
CA LEU A 4 -21.59 -9.84 2.11
C LEU A 4 -21.99 -9.55 0.65
N GLY A 5 -20.98 -9.34 -0.20
CA GLY A 5 -21.13 -9.18 -1.65
C GLY A 5 -21.15 -10.53 -2.36
N SER A 6 -19.97 -11.12 -2.56
CA SER A 6 -19.84 -12.43 -3.21
C SER A 6 -18.66 -13.24 -2.67
N THR A 7 -18.65 -14.54 -2.94
CA THR A 7 -17.47 -15.41 -2.81
C THR A 7 -17.13 -15.98 -4.18
N THR A 8 -15.95 -15.67 -4.68
CA THR A 8 -15.45 -16.09 -6.00
C THR A 8 -14.22 -16.98 -5.83
N LYS A 9 -14.13 -18.08 -6.58
CA LYS A 9 -12.88 -18.84 -6.69
C LYS A 9 -11.92 -18.05 -7.59
N VAL A 10 -10.74 -17.70 -7.07
CA VAL A 10 -9.74 -16.85 -7.75
C VAL A 10 -8.40 -17.55 -7.99
N GLY A 11 -8.40 -18.88 -8.06
CA GLY A 11 -7.18 -19.64 -8.34
C GLY A 11 -7.22 -21.04 -7.76
N ASP A 12 -6.25 -21.86 -8.13
CA ASP A 12 -5.96 -23.12 -7.45
C ASP A 12 -5.00 -22.84 -6.29
N PHE A 13 -5.11 -23.58 -5.18
CA PHE A 13 -4.21 -23.37 -4.06
C PHE A 13 -2.77 -23.77 -4.42
N ARG A 14 -1.84 -22.81 -4.31
CA ARG A 14 -0.38 -23.03 -4.40
C ARG A 14 0.28 -22.30 -3.24
N VAL A 15 1.35 -22.88 -2.70
CA VAL A 15 2.00 -22.39 -1.47
C VAL A 15 2.60 -20.99 -1.64
N ASP A 16 3.07 -20.68 -2.86
CA ASP A 16 3.75 -19.42 -3.19
C ASP A 16 2.85 -18.61 -4.15
N THR A 17 1.62 -18.31 -3.71
CA THR A 17 0.67 -17.45 -4.45
C THR A 17 0.48 -16.15 -3.70
N ASP A 18 0.68 -15.04 -4.39
CA ASP A 18 0.40 -13.71 -3.86
C ASP A 18 -0.77 -13.09 -4.63
N TYR A 19 -1.54 -12.24 -3.97
CA TYR A 19 -2.61 -11.47 -4.59
C TYR A 19 -2.34 -9.99 -4.42
N LEU A 20 -2.35 -9.27 -5.53
CA LEU A 20 -2.33 -7.82 -5.55
C LEU A 20 -3.73 -7.30 -5.88
N VAL A 21 -4.07 -6.13 -5.34
CA VAL A 21 -5.34 -5.44 -5.58
C VAL A 21 -5.04 -4.15 -6.32
N THR A 22 -5.68 -3.95 -7.47
CA THR A 22 -5.43 -2.78 -8.32
C THR A 22 -6.48 -2.68 -9.43
N ASP A 23 -6.66 -1.52 -10.06
CA ASP A 23 -7.56 -1.36 -11.22
C ASP A 23 -6.78 -1.62 -12.52
N VAL A 24 -6.88 -2.83 -13.08
CA VAL A 24 -6.09 -3.24 -14.25
C VAL A 24 -6.73 -2.74 -15.56
N ASN A 25 -7.96 -2.23 -15.52
CA ASN A 25 -8.72 -1.88 -16.73
C ASN A 25 -9.24 -0.43 -16.78
N GLY A 26 -8.93 0.36 -15.76
CA GLY A 26 -9.26 1.77 -15.66
C GLY A 26 -10.76 2.05 -15.54
N ASP A 27 -11.56 1.11 -15.06
CA ASP A 27 -13.01 1.27 -14.90
C ASP A 27 -13.44 1.83 -13.53
N GLY A 28 -12.46 2.10 -12.66
CA GLY A 28 -12.65 2.60 -11.30
C GLY A 28 -13.02 1.53 -10.28
N GLN A 29 -12.97 0.24 -10.65
CA GLN A 29 -13.16 -0.87 -9.73
C GLN A 29 -11.83 -1.62 -9.57
N SER A 30 -11.50 -1.97 -8.33
CA SER A 30 -10.34 -2.80 -8.09
C SER A 30 -10.56 -4.26 -8.48
N ASP A 31 -9.59 -4.76 -9.23
CA ASP A 31 -9.41 -6.13 -9.66
C ASP A 31 -8.43 -6.88 -8.72
N LEU A 32 -8.27 -8.19 -8.94
CA LEU A 32 -7.24 -8.99 -8.28
C LEU A 32 -6.25 -9.54 -9.29
N VAL A 33 -4.96 -9.44 -8.99
CA VAL A 33 -3.90 -10.10 -9.76
C VAL A 33 -3.31 -11.23 -8.93
N GLU A 34 -3.57 -12.48 -9.33
CA GLU A 34 -2.96 -13.68 -8.77
C GLU A 34 -1.57 -13.86 -9.38
N LEU A 35 -0.53 -13.64 -8.58
CA LEU A 35 0.86 -13.94 -8.94
C LEU A 35 1.21 -15.35 -8.47
N TRP A 36 1.65 -16.18 -9.42
CA TRP A 36 2.02 -17.57 -9.14
C TRP A 36 3.14 -18.03 -10.05
N ASN A 37 3.87 -19.06 -9.63
CA ASN A 37 4.93 -19.66 -10.43
C ASN A 37 4.57 -21.06 -10.93
N ASP A 38 5.04 -21.39 -12.14
CA ASP A 38 5.12 -22.76 -12.65
C ASP A 38 6.53 -23.04 -13.13
N THR A 39 7.19 -23.98 -12.43
CA THR A 39 8.51 -24.50 -12.79
C THR A 39 9.58 -23.41 -12.86
N ASP A 40 9.71 -22.75 -14.02
CA ASP A 40 10.75 -21.77 -14.33
C ASP A 40 10.16 -20.39 -14.71
N SER A 41 8.88 -20.11 -14.46
CA SER A 41 8.25 -18.85 -14.87
C SER A 41 7.22 -18.36 -13.86
N PHE A 42 7.09 -17.03 -13.76
CA PHE A 42 6.00 -16.37 -13.06
C PHE A 42 4.85 -16.07 -14.04
N PHE A 43 3.64 -16.07 -13.49
CA PHE A 43 2.40 -15.81 -14.17
C PHE A 43 1.55 -14.84 -13.33
N ALA A 44 0.89 -13.93 -14.02
CA ALA A 44 -0.10 -13.01 -13.47
C ALA A 44 -1.46 -13.36 -14.06
N ALA A 45 -2.36 -13.89 -13.24
CA ALA A 45 -3.75 -14.14 -13.62
C ALA A 45 -4.64 -13.02 -13.06
N THR A 46 -5.23 -12.24 -13.96
CA THR A 46 -6.06 -11.09 -13.59
C THR A 46 -7.52 -11.49 -13.48
N TRP A 47 -8.11 -11.24 -12.33
CA TRP A 47 -9.50 -11.46 -11.99
C TRP A 47 -10.22 -10.12 -11.92
N ILE A 48 -10.91 -9.79 -13.01
CA ILE A 48 -11.61 -8.53 -13.21
C ILE A 48 -12.88 -8.48 -12.37
N SER A 49 -13.08 -7.40 -11.63
CA SER A 49 -14.31 -7.13 -10.87
C SER A 49 -15.51 -7.04 -11.82
N ASN A 50 -16.66 -7.48 -11.33
CA ASN A 50 -17.92 -7.33 -12.05
C ASN A 50 -18.78 -6.15 -11.57
N GLY A 51 -18.30 -5.39 -10.58
CA GLY A 51 -19.03 -4.26 -10.00
C GLY A 51 -20.18 -4.66 -9.08
N GLN A 52 -20.27 -5.94 -8.72
CA GLN A 52 -21.21 -6.47 -7.73
C GLN A 52 -20.49 -7.32 -6.67
N GLY A 53 -19.19 -7.07 -6.49
CA GLY A 53 -18.32 -7.77 -5.54
C GLY A 53 -17.86 -9.16 -5.98
N GLY A 54 -18.08 -9.58 -7.22
CA GLY A 54 -17.51 -10.83 -7.73
C GLY A 54 -16.43 -10.58 -8.78
N PHE A 55 -15.63 -11.61 -9.07
CA PHE A 55 -14.54 -11.51 -10.03
C PHE A 55 -14.68 -12.51 -11.17
N THR A 56 -14.09 -12.19 -12.32
CA THR A 56 -14.01 -13.07 -13.50
C THR A 56 -12.61 -13.03 -14.09
N LEU A 57 -12.04 -14.18 -14.42
CA LEU A 57 -10.72 -14.25 -15.04
C LEU A 57 -10.73 -13.51 -16.40
N GLY A 58 -9.93 -12.46 -16.49
CA GLY A 58 -9.68 -11.67 -17.71
C GLY A 58 -8.56 -12.26 -18.55
N GLY A 59 -7.39 -12.46 -17.94
CA GLY A 59 -6.17 -12.94 -18.59
C GLY A 59 -5.27 -13.77 -17.69
N ASN A 60 -4.23 -14.36 -18.27
CA ASN A 60 -3.19 -15.09 -17.53
C ASN A 60 -1.88 -15.03 -18.31
N THR A 61 -1.08 -14.03 -17.98
CA THR A 61 0.12 -13.66 -18.70
C THR A 61 1.36 -14.21 -18.00
N ARG A 62 2.35 -14.66 -18.76
CA ARG A 62 3.67 -14.99 -18.22
C ARG A 62 4.49 -13.71 -18.03
N VAL A 63 4.80 -13.35 -16.79
CA VAL A 63 5.41 -12.06 -16.40
C VAL A 63 6.86 -12.17 -15.93
N GLY A 64 7.60 -13.17 -16.42
CA GLY A 64 9.03 -13.30 -16.14
C GLY A 64 9.50 -14.74 -15.94
N ASP A 65 10.79 -14.88 -15.69
CA ASP A 65 11.40 -16.15 -15.26
C ASP A 65 11.27 -16.28 -13.74
N PHE A 66 11.07 -17.49 -13.24
CA PHE A 66 11.03 -17.70 -11.79
C PHE A 66 12.41 -17.43 -11.17
N ARG A 67 12.45 -16.52 -10.19
CA ARG A 67 13.61 -16.23 -9.34
C ARG A 67 13.09 -16.05 -7.91
N VAL A 68 13.86 -16.56 -6.95
CA VAL A 68 13.44 -16.61 -5.53
C VAL A 68 13.25 -15.22 -4.94
N ASP A 69 14.05 -14.25 -5.38
CA ASP A 69 14.07 -12.89 -4.84
C ASP A 69 13.38 -11.88 -5.79
N THR A 70 12.50 -12.35 -6.69
CA THR A 70 11.67 -11.46 -7.52
C THR A 70 10.54 -10.89 -6.69
N ASN A 71 10.32 -9.58 -6.81
CA ASN A 71 9.16 -8.89 -6.27
C ASN A 71 8.34 -8.28 -7.41
N TYR A 72 7.03 -8.14 -7.21
CA TYR A 72 6.14 -7.45 -8.14
C TYR A 72 5.44 -6.29 -7.44
N LEU A 73 5.44 -5.13 -8.08
CA LEU A 73 4.67 -3.96 -7.66
C LEU A 73 3.53 -3.71 -8.67
N VAL A 74 2.42 -3.14 -8.22
CA VAL A 74 1.29 -2.70 -9.05
C VAL A 74 1.20 -1.18 -9.04
N THR A 75 1.17 -0.56 -10.21
CA THR A 75 1.13 0.91 -10.33
C THR A 75 0.88 1.32 -11.79
N ASP A 76 0.34 2.51 -12.05
CA ASP A 76 0.15 3.03 -13.41
C ASP A 76 1.45 3.70 -13.89
N VAL A 77 2.28 2.96 -14.65
CA VAL A 77 3.61 3.44 -15.09
C VAL A 77 3.49 4.37 -16.29
N ASN A 78 2.39 4.31 -17.04
CA ASN A 78 2.25 5.00 -18.32
C ASN A 78 1.22 6.16 -18.32
N GLY A 79 0.52 6.35 -17.20
CA GLY A 79 -0.46 7.41 -16.97
C GLY A 79 -1.76 7.24 -17.75
N ASP A 80 -2.12 6.03 -18.16
CA ASP A 80 -3.35 5.75 -18.92
C ASP A 80 -4.57 5.43 -18.04
N GLY A 81 -4.37 5.33 -16.73
CA GLY A 81 -5.38 5.00 -15.73
C GLY A 81 -5.56 3.49 -15.51
N GLU A 82 -4.79 2.64 -16.19
CA GLU A 82 -4.75 1.20 -16.00
C GLU A 82 -3.49 0.82 -15.22
N SER A 83 -3.62 -0.07 -14.24
CA SER A 83 -2.48 -0.45 -13.40
C SER A 83 -1.63 -1.55 -14.06
N ASP A 84 -0.34 -1.28 -14.13
CA ASP A 84 0.69 -2.15 -14.68
C ASP A 84 1.37 -3.01 -13.59
N LEU A 85 2.21 -3.96 -14.02
CA LEU A 85 3.10 -4.71 -13.12
C LEU A 85 4.56 -4.33 -13.33
N VAL A 86 5.28 -4.06 -12.24
CA VAL A 86 6.74 -3.88 -12.26
C VAL A 86 7.41 -5.09 -11.61
N GLU A 87 8.07 -5.92 -12.41
CA GLU A 87 8.91 -7.03 -11.96
C GLU A 87 10.29 -6.48 -11.52
N LEU A 88 10.54 -6.50 -10.22
CA LEU A 88 11.84 -6.18 -9.63
C LEU A 88 12.64 -7.45 -9.37
N TRP A 89 13.87 -7.50 -9.89
CA TRP A 89 14.74 -8.64 -9.72
C TRP A 89 16.21 -8.23 -9.78
N ASN A 90 17.10 -9.07 -9.24
CA ASN A 90 18.54 -8.86 -9.31
C ASN A 90 19.22 -9.82 -10.28
N ASP A 91 20.19 -9.29 -11.04
CA ASP A 91 21.19 -10.10 -11.75
C ASP A 91 22.58 -9.73 -11.25
N THR A 92 23.22 -10.69 -10.57
CA THR A 92 24.60 -10.60 -10.12
C THR A 92 24.84 -9.38 -9.20
N ASP A 93 25.15 -8.22 -9.78
CA ASP A 93 25.55 -6.99 -9.09
C ASP A 93 24.56 -5.83 -9.38
N SER A 94 23.39 -6.07 -9.95
CA SER A 94 22.44 -5.00 -10.34
C SER A 94 20.99 -5.40 -10.14
N PHE A 95 20.15 -4.41 -9.84
CA PHE A 95 18.70 -4.56 -9.88
C PHE A 95 18.14 -4.14 -11.24
N PHE A 96 17.04 -4.78 -11.62
CA PHE A 96 16.31 -4.54 -12.85
C PHE A 96 14.83 -4.41 -12.53
N ALA A 97 14.16 -3.49 -13.24
CA ALA A 97 12.72 -3.29 -13.24
C ALA A 97 12.21 -3.58 -14.65
N ALA A 98 11.43 -4.64 -14.81
CA ALA A 98 10.72 -4.93 -16.06
C ALA A 98 9.25 -4.56 -15.91
N THR A 99 8.77 -3.64 -16.73
CA THR A 99 7.40 -3.16 -16.69
C THR A 99 6.55 -3.94 -17.68
N TRP A 100 5.47 -4.54 -17.18
CA TRP A 100 4.46 -5.27 -17.92
C TRP A 100 3.19 -4.41 -17.95
N ILE A 101 2.95 -3.78 -19.09
CA ILE A 101 1.87 -2.83 -19.33
C ILE A 101 0.55 -3.56 -19.50
N SER A 102 -0.51 -3.12 -18.81
CA SER A 102 -1.85 -3.68 -18.97
C SER A 102 -2.39 -3.49 -20.39
N ASP A 103 -3.19 -4.44 -20.86
CA ASP A 103 -3.97 -4.29 -22.10
C ASP A 103 -5.43 -3.85 -21.87
N GLY A 104 -5.77 -3.54 -20.62
CA GLY A 104 -7.10 -3.16 -20.16
C GLY A 104 -8.13 -4.29 -20.21
N GLN A 105 -7.73 -5.51 -20.56
CA GLN A 105 -8.60 -6.70 -20.65
C GLN A 105 -8.13 -7.84 -19.73
N GLY A 106 -7.01 -7.62 -19.01
CA GLY A 106 -6.47 -8.51 -17.99
C GLY A 106 -5.24 -9.29 -18.41
N ASP A 107 -4.69 -9.07 -19.59
CA ASP A 107 -3.36 -9.54 -19.98
C ASP A 107 -2.33 -8.39 -19.89
N PHE A 108 -1.04 -8.72 -19.91
CA PHE A 108 0.05 -7.73 -19.85
C PHE A 108 1.07 -7.92 -20.98
N ASP A 109 1.60 -6.82 -21.50
CA ASP A 109 2.66 -6.79 -22.51
C ASP A 109 3.94 -6.15 -21.93
N LEU A 110 5.11 -6.76 -22.20
CA LEU A 110 6.38 -6.19 -21.73
C LEU A 110 6.65 -4.83 -22.42
N GLY A 111 6.63 -3.74 -21.66
CA GLY A 111 6.94 -2.38 -22.11
C GLY A 111 8.44 -2.10 -22.14
N GLY A 112 9.14 -2.36 -21.04
CA GLY A 112 10.56 -2.06 -20.88
C GLY A 112 11.27 -2.93 -19.84
N ASN A 113 12.60 -2.87 -19.81
CA ASN A 113 13.41 -3.53 -18.78
C ASN A 113 14.66 -2.69 -18.47
N THR A 114 14.59 -1.97 -17.36
CA THR A 114 15.56 -0.95 -16.96
C THR A 114 16.45 -1.47 -15.86
N ARG A 115 17.74 -1.16 -15.90
CA ARG A 115 18.64 -1.37 -14.75
C ARG A 115 18.45 -0.22 -13.74
N VAL A 116 17.90 -0.51 -12.57
CA VAL A 116 17.48 0.48 -11.57
C VAL A 116 18.38 0.55 -10.32
N GLY A 117 19.67 0.22 -10.47
CA GLY A 117 20.64 0.36 -9.39
C GLY A 117 21.63 -0.79 -9.28
N ASP A 118 22.49 -0.69 -8.28
CA ASP A 118 23.41 -1.76 -7.90
C ASP A 118 22.71 -2.70 -6.92
N PHE A 119 23.02 -4.00 -6.97
CA PHE A 119 22.49 -4.94 -5.99
C PHE A 119 23.06 -4.65 -4.60
N ARG A 120 22.16 -4.39 -3.64
CA ARG A 120 22.46 -4.27 -2.21
C ARG A 120 21.37 -5.01 -1.45
N VAL A 121 21.78 -5.71 -0.38
CA VAL A 121 20.89 -6.60 0.38
C VAL A 121 19.73 -5.85 1.02
N ASP A 122 19.98 -4.62 1.47
CA ASP A 122 19.02 -3.79 2.20
C ASP A 122 18.35 -2.74 1.30
N THR A 123 18.39 -2.91 -0.03
CA THR A 123 17.67 -2.03 -0.97
C THR A 123 16.18 -2.35 -0.96
N ASN A 124 15.36 -1.31 -0.86
CA ASN A 124 13.92 -1.38 -1.06
C ASN A 124 13.51 -0.49 -2.25
N TYR A 125 12.41 -0.84 -2.91
CA TYR A 125 11.81 -0.01 -3.96
C TYR A 125 10.37 0.31 -3.57
N LEU A 126 9.99 1.58 -3.71
CA LEU A 126 8.63 2.07 -3.60
C LEU A 126 8.16 2.54 -4.99
N VAL A 127 6.85 2.51 -5.24
CA VAL A 127 6.20 3.06 -6.45
C VAL A 127 5.35 4.25 -6.06
N THR A 128 5.51 5.37 -6.77
CA THR A 128 4.78 6.61 -6.50
C THR A 128 5.06 7.63 -7.61
N ASP A 129 4.15 8.56 -7.91
CA ASP A 129 4.44 9.69 -8.80
C ASP A 129 5.21 10.77 -8.01
N VAL A 130 6.52 10.91 -8.24
CA VAL A 130 7.33 11.91 -7.51
C VAL A 130 7.38 13.26 -8.23
N ASN A 131 6.77 13.39 -9.41
CA ASN A 131 6.93 14.57 -10.26
C ASN A 131 5.61 15.19 -10.78
N GLY A 132 4.49 14.59 -10.43
CA GLY A 132 3.14 15.09 -10.67
C GLY A 132 2.71 15.02 -12.13
N ASP A 133 3.34 14.18 -12.95
CA ASP A 133 2.98 13.99 -14.36
C ASP A 133 1.87 12.95 -14.57
N GLY A 134 1.48 12.24 -13.52
CA GLY A 134 0.47 11.18 -13.54
C GLY A 134 1.04 9.82 -13.91
N GLU A 135 2.35 9.69 -14.08
CA GLU A 135 3.05 8.43 -14.32
C GLU A 135 3.77 8.00 -13.02
N SER A 136 3.67 6.72 -12.67
CA SER A 136 4.28 6.23 -11.44
C SER A 136 5.76 5.93 -11.61
N ASP A 137 6.57 6.51 -10.73
CA ASP A 137 8.02 6.38 -10.69
C ASP A 137 8.46 5.31 -9.67
N LEU A 138 9.75 4.94 -9.72
CA LEU A 138 10.36 4.11 -8.67
C LEU A 138 11.26 4.93 -7.75
N VAL A 139 11.17 4.69 -6.45
CA VAL A 139 12.10 5.23 -5.45
C VAL A 139 12.95 4.09 -4.87
N GLU A 140 14.23 4.03 -5.27
CA GLU A 140 15.25 3.13 -4.71
C GLU A 140 15.76 3.69 -3.37
N LEU A 141 15.40 3.03 -2.28
CA LEU A 141 15.89 3.33 -0.93
C LEU A 141 17.01 2.37 -0.54
N TRP A 142 18.13 2.91 -0.08
CA TRP A 142 19.26 2.10 0.36
C TRP A 142 20.14 2.86 1.37
N ASN A 143 20.99 2.14 2.11
CA ASN A 143 21.96 2.72 3.02
C ASN A 143 23.40 2.59 2.51
N ASP A 144 24.19 3.66 2.68
CA ASP A 144 25.65 3.61 2.59
C ASP A 144 26.26 4.02 3.93
N THR A 145 26.92 3.07 4.58
CA THR A 145 27.74 3.28 5.78
C THR A 145 26.95 3.90 6.95
N ASP A 146 26.79 5.23 6.95
CA ASP A 146 26.18 6.03 8.01
C ASP A 146 24.97 6.86 7.50
N SER A 147 24.44 6.61 6.29
CA SER A 147 23.36 7.42 5.72
C SER A 147 22.42 6.60 4.84
N PHE A 148 21.17 7.05 4.75
CA PHE A 148 20.20 6.56 3.77
C PHE A 148 20.18 7.46 2.54
N PHE A 149 19.86 6.86 1.40
CA PHE A 149 19.75 7.49 0.10
C PHE A 149 18.45 7.05 -0.58
N ALA A 150 17.83 7.99 -1.28
CA ALA A 150 16.67 7.79 -2.14
C ALA A 150 17.07 8.18 -3.57
N ALA A 151 17.12 7.22 -4.48
CA ALA A 151 17.28 7.49 -5.90
C ALA A 151 15.93 7.33 -6.61
N THR A 152 15.54 8.33 -7.39
CA THR A 152 14.28 8.32 -8.16
C THR A 152 14.57 7.86 -9.58
N TRP A 153 13.75 6.94 -10.07
CA TRP A 153 13.78 6.45 -11.44
C TRP A 153 12.44 6.85 -12.07
N ILE A 154 12.47 7.92 -12.84
CA ILE A 154 11.33 8.57 -13.45
C ILE A 154 10.85 7.76 -14.65
N SER A 155 9.56 7.49 -14.73
CA SER A 155 8.95 6.79 -15.86
C SER A 155 9.12 7.58 -17.15
N ASP A 156 9.21 6.88 -18.28
CA ASP A 156 9.21 7.48 -19.62
C ASP A 156 7.86 7.36 -20.34
N GLY A 157 6.83 6.90 -19.62
CA GLY A 157 5.48 6.64 -20.13
C GLY A 157 5.38 5.45 -21.09
N ASN A 158 6.46 4.70 -21.29
CA ASN A 158 6.52 3.55 -22.19
C ASN A 158 7.07 2.28 -21.49
N GLY A 159 7.24 2.33 -20.17
CA GLY A 159 7.68 1.22 -19.33
C GLY A 159 9.19 1.13 -19.12
N GLU A 160 9.97 2.12 -19.55
CA GLU A 160 11.37 2.30 -19.11
C GLU A 160 11.45 3.37 -18.01
N PHE A 161 12.60 3.45 -17.32
CA PHE A 161 12.82 4.45 -16.27
C PHE A 161 14.17 5.15 -16.45
N ASP A 162 14.22 6.45 -16.20
CA ASP A 162 15.42 7.28 -16.23
C ASP A 162 15.76 7.78 -14.81
N LEU A 163 17.05 7.76 -14.43
CA LEU A 163 17.46 8.29 -13.13
C LEU A 163 17.20 9.80 -13.05
N GLY A 164 16.27 10.22 -12.17
CA GLY A 164 15.91 11.61 -11.91
C GLY A 164 16.86 12.29 -10.93
N GLY A 165 17.03 11.68 -9.75
CA GLY A 165 17.85 12.22 -8.66
C GLY A 165 18.40 11.14 -7.74
N ASN A 166 19.33 11.54 -6.85
CA ASN A 166 19.82 10.68 -5.77
C ASN A 166 20.14 11.52 -4.54
N THR A 167 19.21 11.51 -3.61
CA THR A 167 19.18 12.38 -2.44
C THR A 167 19.60 11.60 -1.19
N ARG A 168 20.40 12.22 -0.32
CA ARG A 168 20.65 11.68 1.02
C ARG A 168 19.47 12.03 1.93
N VAL A 169 18.71 11.03 2.36
CA VAL A 169 17.44 11.18 3.10
C VAL A 169 17.52 10.77 4.57
N GLY A 170 18.66 11.04 5.21
CA GLY A 170 18.82 10.81 6.66
C GLY A 170 20.12 10.11 7.05
N ASP A 171 20.29 9.94 8.35
CA ASP A 171 21.38 9.15 8.94
C ASP A 171 20.94 7.69 9.02
N PHE A 172 21.88 6.74 8.88
CA PHE A 172 21.55 5.33 9.04
C PHE A 172 21.15 5.02 10.48
N ARG A 173 19.95 4.46 10.67
CA ARG A 173 19.46 3.90 11.94
C ARG A 173 18.70 2.61 11.61
N SER A 174 18.91 1.56 12.40
CA SER A 174 18.39 0.21 12.10
C SER A 174 16.87 0.14 12.03
N ASP A 175 16.19 1.02 12.76
CA ASP A 175 14.74 0.99 12.94
C ASP A 175 14.08 2.14 12.14
N THR A 176 14.74 2.60 11.07
CA THR A 176 14.20 3.63 10.17
C THR A 176 13.25 3.00 9.16
N ASN A 177 12.08 3.59 8.99
CA ASN A 177 11.14 3.26 7.94
C ASN A 177 10.92 4.48 7.04
N TYR A 178 10.57 4.25 5.78
CA TYR A 178 10.19 5.30 4.85
C TYR A 178 8.80 5.01 4.30
N LEU A 179 7.96 6.04 4.29
CA LEU A 179 6.65 6.04 3.64
C LEU A 179 6.70 7.01 2.45
N VAL A 180 5.92 6.74 1.41
CA VAL A 180 5.69 7.64 0.25
C VAL A 180 4.27 8.15 0.30
N THR A 181 4.08 9.47 0.19
CA THR A 181 2.75 10.11 0.23
C THR A 181 2.86 11.59 -0.13
N ASP A 182 1.83 12.22 -0.67
CA ASP A 182 1.81 13.68 -0.85
C ASP A 182 1.44 14.35 0.49
N VAL A 183 2.42 14.97 1.15
CA VAL A 183 2.23 15.63 2.46
C VAL A 183 1.80 17.09 2.29
N ASN A 184 1.90 17.65 1.08
CA ASN A 184 1.80 19.09 0.86
C ASN A 184 0.70 19.52 -0.15
N GLY A 185 0.04 18.55 -0.78
CA GLY A 185 -1.08 18.73 -1.68
C GLY A 185 -0.70 19.27 -3.05
N ASP A 186 0.57 19.13 -3.48
CA ASP A 186 1.03 19.55 -4.80
C ASP A 186 0.91 18.47 -5.89
N ASN A 187 0.49 17.26 -5.51
CA ASN A 187 0.42 16.03 -6.30
C ASN A 187 1.78 15.38 -6.61
N ASP A 188 2.86 15.87 -6.02
CA ASP A 188 4.16 15.20 -6.05
C ASP A 188 4.30 14.37 -4.76
N SER A 189 4.62 13.09 -4.87
CA SER A 189 4.76 12.25 -3.68
C SER A 189 6.06 12.54 -2.94
N ASP A 190 5.94 12.80 -1.65
CA ASP A 190 7.04 13.06 -0.72
C ASP A 190 7.52 11.79 -0.01
N LEU A 191 8.67 11.87 0.67
CA LEU A 191 9.15 10.80 1.55
C LEU A 191 9.03 11.20 3.02
N VAL A 192 8.46 10.33 3.84
CA VAL A 192 8.43 10.48 5.30
C VAL A 192 9.37 9.47 5.96
N GLU A 193 10.50 9.95 6.47
CA GLU A 193 11.46 9.17 7.27
C GLU A 193 10.96 9.06 8.72
N LEU A 194 10.56 7.87 9.13
CA LEU A 194 10.14 7.54 10.48
C LEU A 194 11.26 6.85 11.24
N TRP A 195 11.61 7.37 12.41
CA TRP A 195 12.68 6.82 13.25
C TRP A 195 12.44 7.12 14.73
N ASN A 196 13.13 6.41 15.62
CA ASN A 196 13.10 6.67 17.05
C ASN A 196 14.42 7.25 17.58
N ASP A 197 14.32 8.24 18.47
CA ASP A 197 15.41 8.66 19.35
C ASP A 197 15.04 8.40 20.79
N THR A 198 15.73 7.44 21.41
CA THR A 198 15.66 7.15 22.85
C THR A 198 14.24 6.81 23.34
N ASP A 199 13.42 7.83 23.59
CA ASP A 199 12.08 7.74 24.18
C ASP A 199 11.00 8.35 23.26
N SER A 200 11.29 8.66 21.99
CA SER A 200 10.34 9.33 21.08
C SER A 200 10.49 8.89 19.63
N PHE A 201 9.38 8.93 18.90
CA PHE A 201 9.39 8.80 17.44
C PHE A 201 9.45 10.17 16.78
N PHE A 202 10.06 10.21 15.60
CA PHE A 202 10.23 11.38 14.76
C PHE A 202 9.84 11.05 13.32
N ALA A 203 9.21 12.00 12.65
CA ALA A 203 8.89 11.99 11.23
C ALA A 203 9.62 13.15 10.57
N ALA A 204 10.59 12.86 9.71
CA ALA A 204 11.23 13.86 8.86
C ALA A 204 10.67 13.77 7.45
N THR A 205 10.08 14.86 6.97
CA THR A 205 9.47 14.90 5.64
C THR A 205 10.47 15.49 4.64
N TRP A 206 10.75 14.73 3.60
CA TRP A 206 11.59 15.08 2.46
C TRP A 206 10.66 15.37 1.29
N ILE A 207 10.44 16.65 1.01
CA ILE A 207 9.53 17.16 0.00
C ILE A 207 10.13 16.98 -1.39
N SER A 208 9.37 16.43 -2.33
CA SER A 208 9.81 16.31 -3.72
C SER A 208 10.00 17.69 -4.35
N ASP A 209 11.00 17.82 -5.22
CA ASP A 209 11.21 19.04 -6.02
C ASP A 209 10.54 19.01 -7.39
N GLY A 210 9.74 17.96 -7.65
CA GLY A 210 9.07 17.69 -8.93
C GLY A 210 10.03 17.34 -10.07
N ASN A 211 11.31 17.09 -9.78
CA ASN A 211 12.34 16.74 -10.75
C ASN A 211 13.18 15.52 -10.29
N GLY A 212 12.72 14.82 -9.26
CA GLY A 212 13.31 13.58 -8.73
C GLY A 212 14.32 13.77 -7.60
N GLU A 213 14.58 15.00 -7.12
CA GLU A 213 15.32 15.22 -5.88
C GLU A 213 14.35 15.49 -4.71
N PHE A 214 14.84 15.39 -3.47
CA PHE A 214 14.04 15.69 -2.28
C PHE A 214 14.76 16.71 -1.39
N ASP A 215 14.00 17.64 -0.82
CA ASP A 215 14.47 18.64 0.15
C ASP A 215 13.82 18.41 1.51
N LEU A 216 14.59 18.52 2.60
CA LEU A 216 14.03 18.38 3.96
C LEU A 216 13.07 19.54 4.26
N GLY A 217 11.77 19.25 4.36
CA GLY A 217 10.71 20.20 4.71
C GLY A 217 10.58 20.42 6.21
N GLY A 218 10.50 19.34 6.99
CA GLY A 218 10.29 19.40 8.43
C GLY A 218 10.78 18.15 9.17
N ASN A 219 10.84 18.24 10.51
CA ASN A 219 11.14 17.11 11.37
C ASN A 219 10.36 17.22 12.69
N THR A 220 9.31 16.42 12.80
CA THR A 220 8.32 16.48 13.86
C THR A 220 8.48 15.32 14.81
N ARG A 221 8.33 15.56 16.11
CA ARG A 221 8.19 14.49 17.10
C ARG A 221 6.76 13.96 17.08
N VAL A 222 6.56 12.72 16.63
CA VAL A 222 5.24 12.12 16.37
C VAL A 222 4.83 11.02 17.36
N GLY A 223 5.36 11.07 18.59
CA GLY A 223 4.94 10.13 19.64
C GLY A 223 6.01 9.85 20.67
N ASP A 224 5.64 9.07 21.68
CA ASP A 224 6.61 8.45 22.59
C ASP A 224 7.04 7.11 22.00
N PHE A 225 8.28 6.69 22.24
CA PHE A 225 8.73 5.37 21.81
C PHE A 225 7.94 4.29 22.56
N ARG A 226 7.28 3.42 21.80
CA ARG A 226 6.61 2.21 22.30
C ARG A 226 6.96 1.06 21.36
N VAL A 227 7.24 -0.09 21.95
CA VAL A 227 7.45 -1.32 21.19
C VAL A 227 6.15 -1.64 20.43
N ASP A 228 6.28 -2.09 19.20
CA ASP A 228 5.17 -2.44 18.30
C ASP A 228 4.27 -1.25 17.91
N THR A 229 4.85 -0.04 17.80
CA THR A 229 4.16 1.11 17.18
C THR A 229 4.22 1.02 15.66
N ASN A 230 3.09 1.24 15.00
CA ASN A 230 3.00 1.36 13.56
C ASN A 230 2.56 2.77 13.16
N TYR A 231 2.93 3.21 11.96
CA TYR A 231 2.45 4.46 11.36
C TYR A 231 1.84 4.17 10.01
N LEU A 232 0.67 4.75 9.76
CA LEU A 232 0.01 4.75 8.46
C LEU A 232 -0.01 6.19 7.92
N VAL A 233 -0.02 6.33 6.59
CA VAL A 233 -0.19 7.61 5.88
C VAL A 233 -1.53 7.62 5.18
N THR A 234 -2.32 8.68 5.36
CA THR A 234 -3.64 8.83 4.75
C THR A 234 -4.19 10.23 4.97
N ASP A 235 -5.07 10.75 4.10
CA ASP A 235 -5.76 12.02 4.34
C ASP A 235 -6.97 11.78 5.27
N VAL A 236 -6.83 12.11 6.56
CA VAL A 236 -7.87 11.89 7.58
C VAL A 236 -8.91 13.01 7.57
N ASN A 237 -8.63 14.13 6.89
CA ASN A 237 -9.39 15.37 7.03
C ASN A 237 -9.98 15.91 5.70
N GLY A 238 -9.64 15.28 4.59
CA GLY A 238 -10.17 15.57 3.25
C GLY A 238 -9.62 16.86 2.63
N ASP A 239 -8.46 17.35 3.05
CA ASP A 239 -7.82 18.55 2.50
C ASP A 239 -6.88 18.26 1.32
N GLY A 240 -6.63 16.99 1.02
CA GLY A 240 -5.72 16.55 -0.03
C GLY A 240 -4.26 16.45 0.42
N GLU A 241 -3.98 16.67 1.71
CA GLU A 241 -2.66 16.49 2.31
C GLU A 241 -2.66 15.21 3.16
N SER A 242 -1.61 14.40 3.04
CA SER A 242 -1.54 13.14 3.79
C SER A 242 -1.09 13.35 5.23
N ASP A 243 -1.87 12.82 6.15
CA ASP A 243 -1.62 12.83 7.58
C ASP A 243 -0.91 11.54 8.05
N LEU A 244 -0.36 11.55 9.27
CA LEU A 244 0.16 10.35 9.93
C LEU A 244 -0.80 9.84 11.00
N VAL A 245 -1.07 8.53 10.98
CA VAL A 245 -1.80 7.83 12.05
C VAL A 245 -0.85 6.90 12.81
N GLU A 246 -0.48 7.30 14.02
CA GLU A 246 0.28 6.48 14.99
C GLU A 246 -0.66 5.46 15.63
N LEU A 247 -0.34 4.18 15.49
CA LEU A 247 -1.08 3.07 16.09
C LEU A 247 -0.23 2.33 17.11
N TRP A 248 -0.75 2.13 18.31
CA TRP A 248 -0.09 1.35 19.36
C TRP A 248 -1.09 0.69 20.29
N ASN A 249 -0.63 -0.29 21.06
CA ASN A 249 -1.37 -0.82 22.20
C ASN A 249 -0.81 -0.30 23.53
N ASP A 250 -1.71 -0.05 24.47
CA ASP A 250 -1.36 0.13 25.88
C ASP A 250 -2.24 -0.78 26.74
N THR A 251 -1.57 -1.68 27.45
CA THR A 251 -2.17 -2.62 28.40
C THR A 251 -3.26 -3.51 27.75
N ASP A 252 -4.50 -3.04 27.75
CA ASP A 252 -5.69 -3.77 27.32
C ASP A 252 -6.41 -3.09 26.14
N SER A 253 -5.80 -2.13 25.45
CA SER A 253 -6.46 -1.35 24.39
C SER A 253 -5.50 -0.91 23.29
N PHE A 254 -6.04 -0.75 22.09
CA PHE A 254 -5.38 -0.07 20.99
C PHE A 254 -5.76 1.42 20.95
N PHE A 255 -4.83 2.23 20.47
CA PHE A 255 -4.97 3.67 20.31
C PHE A 255 -4.48 4.08 18.93
N ALA A 256 -5.15 5.09 18.37
CA ALA A 256 -4.78 5.79 17.16
C ALA A 256 -4.60 7.27 17.49
N ALA A 257 -3.42 7.82 17.27
CA ALA A 257 -3.18 9.26 17.30
C ALA A 257 -2.92 9.78 15.89
N THR A 258 -3.63 10.84 15.53
CA THR A 258 -3.46 11.48 14.23
C THR A 258 -2.61 12.72 14.37
N TRP A 259 -1.62 12.84 13.49
CA TRP A 259 -0.75 13.99 13.29
C TRP A 259 -1.06 14.57 11.92
N ILE A 260 -1.74 15.71 11.90
CA ILE A 260 -2.25 16.38 10.72
C ILE A 260 -1.12 17.13 10.03
N SER A 261 -0.99 17.01 8.71
CA SER A 261 0.00 17.77 7.95
C SER A 261 -0.23 19.27 8.07
N ASP A 262 0.84 20.07 8.05
CA ASP A 262 0.77 21.53 7.93
C ASP A 262 0.96 22.03 6.49
N GLY A 263 1.07 21.09 5.55
CA GLY A 263 1.32 21.33 4.13
C GLY A 263 2.73 21.82 3.81
N GLN A 264 3.64 21.84 4.79
CA GLN A 264 5.02 22.32 4.64
C GLN A 264 6.05 21.30 5.17
N GLY A 265 5.60 20.10 5.52
CA GLY A 265 6.43 18.98 5.96
C GLY A 265 6.56 18.85 7.48
N GLU A 266 5.85 19.64 8.28
CA GLU A 266 5.65 19.36 9.72
C GLU A 266 4.26 18.76 9.98
N PHE A 267 4.07 18.17 11.16
CA PHE A 267 2.77 17.60 11.56
C PHE A 267 2.30 18.17 12.90
N ASP A 268 1.04 18.59 12.97
CA ASP A 268 0.36 19.05 14.17
C ASP A 268 -0.48 17.92 14.80
N PHE A 269 -0.43 17.78 16.13
CA PHE A 269 -1.25 16.78 16.81
C PHE A 269 -2.75 17.10 16.69
N GLY A 270 -3.50 16.25 16.00
CA GLY A 270 -4.95 16.39 15.81
C GLY A 270 -5.74 15.75 16.96
N GLY A 271 -5.54 14.46 17.21
CA GLY A 271 -6.34 13.71 18.17
C GLY A 271 -5.70 12.40 18.61
N ASN A 272 -6.26 11.80 19.67
CA ASN A 272 -5.92 10.45 20.12
C ASN A 272 -7.19 9.73 20.56
N THR A 273 -7.48 8.63 19.90
CA THR A 273 -8.68 7.83 20.06
C THR A 273 -8.32 6.42 20.48
N ARG A 274 -9.08 5.87 21.45
CA ARG A 274 -9.04 4.43 21.73
C ARG A 274 -9.83 3.67 20.66
N VAL A 275 -9.15 2.86 19.86
CA VAL A 275 -9.70 2.19 18.67
C VAL A 275 -9.86 0.68 18.82
N GLY A 276 -10.00 0.17 20.04
CA GLY A 276 -10.28 -1.24 20.26
C GLY A 276 -9.81 -1.75 21.61
N ASP A 277 -10.16 -2.99 21.90
CA ASP A 277 -9.55 -3.74 23.00
C ASP A 277 -8.28 -4.43 22.45
N PHE A 278 -7.26 -4.62 23.28
CA PHE A 278 -6.08 -5.36 22.86
C PHE A 278 -6.45 -6.82 22.56
N ARG A 279 -6.14 -7.26 21.34
CA ARG A 279 -6.24 -8.64 20.90
C ARG A 279 -4.99 -8.96 20.09
N VAL A 280 -4.48 -10.17 20.29
CA VAL A 280 -3.36 -10.67 19.49
C VAL A 280 -3.81 -10.75 18.03
N ASP A 281 -2.90 -10.45 17.09
CA ASP A 281 -3.15 -10.50 15.65
C ASP A 281 -4.23 -9.51 15.16
N THR A 282 -4.37 -8.35 15.83
CA THR A 282 -5.20 -7.24 15.33
C THR A 282 -4.43 -6.45 14.29
N ASN A 283 -5.06 -6.15 13.15
CA ASN A 283 -4.53 -5.28 12.12
C ASN A 283 -5.41 -4.04 11.96
N TYR A 284 -4.82 -2.94 11.49
CA TYR A 284 -5.53 -1.72 11.14
C TYR A 284 -5.18 -1.31 9.72
N LEU A 285 -6.19 -0.95 8.96
CA LEU A 285 -6.06 -0.39 7.61
C LEU A 285 -6.68 1.01 7.60
N VAL A 286 -6.21 1.87 6.70
CA VAL A 286 -6.73 3.23 6.46
C VAL A 286 -7.38 3.28 5.09
N THR A 287 -8.61 3.80 5.00
CA THR A 287 -9.35 3.91 3.75
C THR A 287 -10.65 4.71 3.96
N ASP A 288 -11.19 5.37 2.94
CA ASP A 288 -12.53 5.96 3.03
C ASP A 288 -13.60 4.88 2.86
N VAL A 289 -14.25 4.45 3.97
CA VAL A 289 -15.32 3.43 3.92
C VAL A 289 -16.72 4.01 3.75
N ASN A 290 -16.86 5.33 3.71
CA ASN A 290 -18.15 6.01 3.77
C ASN A 290 -18.39 7.00 2.61
N GLY A 291 -17.36 7.27 1.81
CA GLY A 291 -17.40 8.08 0.60
C GLY A 291 -17.47 9.58 0.85
N ASP A 292 -17.02 10.06 2.01
CA ASP A 292 -16.98 11.49 2.35
C ASP A 292 -15.67 12.19 1.98
N GLY A 293 -14.67 11.43 1.52
CA GLY A 293 -13.35 11.93 1.18
C GLY A 293 -12.41 12.05 2.38
N GLU A 294 -12.83 11.60 3.58
CA GLU A 294 -11.99 11.50 4.76
C GLU A 294 -11.64 10.03 5.00
N SER A 295 -10.36 9.73 5.24
CA SER A 295 -9.94 8.36 5.45
C SER A 295 -10.28 7.87 6.86
N ASP A 296 -10.94 6.73 6.93
CA ASP A 296 -11.36 6.04 8.14
C ASP A 296 -10.37 4.94 8.54
N LEU A 297 -10.52 4.39 9.75
CA LEU A 297 -9.79 3.19 10.18
C LEU A 297 -10.68 1.93 10.13
N VAL A 298 -10.10 0.83 9.65
CA VAL A 298 -10.71 -0.50 9.70
C VAL A 298 -9.88 -1.39 10.63
N GLU A 299 -10.41 -1.70 11.82
CA GLU A 299 -9.85 -2.67 12.77
C GLU A 299 -10.27 -4.08 12.36
N LEU A 300 -9.30 -4.91 11.98
CA LEU A 300 -9.49 -6.32 11.67
C LEU A 300 -9.00 -7.17 12.83
N TRP A 301 -9.87 -8.02 13.34
CA TRP A 301 -9.56 -8.88 14.48
C TRP A 301 -10.33 -10.19 14.40
N ASN A 302 -9.92 -11.20 15.18
CA ASN A 302 -10.63 -12.46 15.28
C ASN A 302 -11.04 -12.80 16.71
N ASP A 303 -12.13 -13.56 16.84
CA ASP A 303 -12.51 -14.25 18.08
C ASP A 303 -12.85 -15.69 17.77
N THR A 304 -12.08 -16.60 18.38
CA THR A 304 -12.26 -18.06 18.40
C THR A 304 -12.49 -18.72 17.03
N ASP A 305 -13.66 -18.49 16.43
CA ASP A 305 -14.14 -19.11 15.20
C ASP A 305 -14.47 -18.08 14.09
N SER A 306 -14.27 -16.78 14.29
CA SER A 306 -14.70 -15.75 13.33
C SER A 306 -13.77 -14.54 13.25
N PHE A 307 -13.73 -13.92 12.07
CA PHE A 307 -13.11 -12.61 11.85
C PHE A 307 -14.16 -11.50 11.93
N PHE A 308 -13.72 -10.32 12.33
CA PHE A 308 -14.53 -9.13 12.51
C PHE A 308 -13.78 -7.91 11.95
N ALA A 309 -14.55 -7.02 11.32
CA ALA A 309 -14.09 -5.72 10.87
C ALA A 309 -14.90 -4.64 11.60
N ALA A 310 -14.22 -3.81 12.39
CA ALA A 310 -14.81 -2.62 12.98
C ALA A 310 -14.36 -1.37 12.22
N THR A 311 -15.32 -0.55 11.82
CA THR A 311 -15.07 0.72 11.14
C THR A 311 -15.06 1.84 12.17
N TRP A 312 -14.01 2.65 12.15
CA TRP A 312 -13.80 3.81 13.01
C TRP A 312 -13.78 5.05 12.12
N ILE A 313 -14.88 5.79 12.13
CA ILE A 313 -15.15 6.90 11.23
C ILE A 313 -14.42 8.15 11.71
N SER A 314 -13.68 8.81 10.82
CA SER A 314 -13.00 10.08 11.06
C SER A 314 -14.00 11.17 11.47
N ASP A 315 -13.51 12.16 12.22
CA ASP A 315 -14.25 13.40 12.52
C ASP A 315 -13.69 14.62 11.78
N GLY A 316 -12.76 14.40 10.85
CA GLY A 316 -12.05 15.41 10.07
C GLY A 316 -11.08 16.27 10.89
N LEU A 317 -10.84 15.92 12.15
CA LEU A 317 -9.97 16.67 13.07
C LEU A 317 -8.92 15.78 13.76
N GLY A 318 -8.77 14.54 13.28
CA GLY A 318 -7.85 13.53 13.83
C GLY A 318 -8.43 12.67 14.96
N GLY A 319 -9.75 12.76 15.22
CA GLY A 319 -10.48 11.84 16.07
C GLY A 319 -11.18 10.75 15.26
N PHE A 320 -11.44 9.60 15.90
CA PHE A 320 -12.25 8.54 15.29
C PHE A 320 -13.43 8.14 16.18
N SER A 321 -14.51 7.65 15.58
CA SER A 321 -15.67 7.15 16.30
C SER A 321 -16.13 5.80 15.75
N LEU A 322 -16.44 4.85 16.63
CA LEU A 322 -16.90 3.53 16.19
C LEU A 322 -18.21 3.66 15.37
N GLY A 323 -18.13 3.36 14.08
CA GLY A 323 -19.27 3.33 13.17
C GLY A 323 -19.98 1.98 13.21
N SER A 324 -19.25 0.89 12.96
CA SER A 324 -19.82 -0.45 12.90
C SER A 324 -18.82 -1.53 13.33
N ASN A 325 -19.30 -2.73 13.62
CA ASN A 325 -18.48 -3.92 13.85
C ASN A 325 -19.21 -5.13 13.28
N THR A 326 -18.69 -5.67 12.19
CA THR A 326 -19.33 -6.71 11.38
C THR A 326 -18.48 -7.97 11.41
N GLN A 327 -19.11 -9.14 11.55
CA GLN A 327 -18.43 -10.41 11.31
C GLN A 327 -18.18 -10.58 9.81
N VAL A 328 -16.91 -10.72 9.40
CA VAL A 328 -16.45 -10.73 7.99
C VAL A 328 -15.80 -12.04 7.56
N GLY A 329 -16.14 -13.14 8.23
CA GLY A 329 -15.65 -14.46 7.84
C GLY A 329 -15.62 -15.43 9.02
N ASP A 330 -15.33 -16.68 8.69
CA ASP A 330 -14.95 -17.70 9.68
C ASP A 330 -13.43 -17.65 9.86
N PHE A 331 -12.94 -17.94 11.06
CA PHE A 331 -11.51 -17.95 11.32
C PHE A 331 -10.81 -19.06 10.51
N ARG A 332 -9.76 -18.69 9.78
CA ARG A 332 -8.84 -19.58 9.07
C ARG A 332 -7.42 -19.04 9.24
N VAL A 333 -6.44 -19.93 9.31
CA VAL A 333 -5.05 -19.59 9.68
C VAL A 333 -4.36 -18.77 8.59
N ASP A 334 -4.71 -19.00 7.33
CA ASP A 334 -4.14 -18.34 6.17
C ASP A 334 -5.25 -17.48 5.53
N THR A 335 -5.55 -16.35 6.15
CA THR A 335 -6.56 -15.39 5.65
C THR A 335 -6.02 -13.99 5.72
N ASP A 336 -6.07 -13.35 4.56
CA ASP A 336 -5.67 -11.96 4.39
C ASP A 336 -6.89 -11.12 4.08
N TYR A 337 -6.82 -9.86 4.47
CA TYR A 337 -7.86 -8.88 4.24
C TYR A 337 -7.26 -7.66 3.58
N LEU A 338 -7.88 -7.24 2.49
CA LEU A 338 -7.52 -6.05 1.72
C LEU A 338 -8.71 -5.09 1.73
N VAL A 339 -8.43 -3.78 1.74
CA VAL A 339 -9.46 -2.74 1.60
C VAL A 339 -9.31 -2.05 0.27
N THR A 340 -10.40 -1.92 -0.47
CA THR A 340 -10.44 -1.26 -1.78
C THR A 340 -11.87 -1.10 -2.28
N ASP A 341 -12.14 -0.19 -3.21
CA ASP A 341 -13.42 -0.09 -3.90
C ASP A 341 -13.52 -1.16 -5.02
N VAL A 342 -14.21 -2.27 -4.77
CA VAL A 342 -14.42 -3.31 -5.78
C VAL A 342 -15.65 -3.07 -6.64
N ASN A 343 -16.45 -2.04 -6.35
CA ASN A 343 -17.76 -1.85 -6.96
C ASN A 343 -17.95 -0.48 -7.66
N GLY A 344 -16.97 0.42 -7.53
CA GLY A 344 -16.90 1.72 -8.17
C GLY A 344 -17.86 2.75 -7.56
N ASP A 345 -18.24 2.59 -6.29
CA ASP A 345 -19.14 3.53 -5.59
C ASP A 345 -18.40 4.56 -4.71
N ALA A 346 -17.07 4.63 -4.84
CA ALA A 346 -16.18 5.49 -4.08
C ALA A 346 -16.21 5.22 -2.56
N GLN A 347 -16.71 4.05 -2.15
CA GLN A 347 -16.53 3.54 -0.79
C GLN A 347 -15.64 2.32 -0.84
N SER A 348 -14.70 2.26 0.08
CA SER A 348 -13.82 1.11 0.19
C SER A 348 -14.57 -0.08 0.76
N ASP A 349 -14.50 -1.20 0.06
CA ASP A 349 -14.99 -2.51 0.45
C ASP A 349 -13.89 -3.34 1.12
N LEU A 350 -14.25 -4.50 1.67
CA LEU A 350 -13.30 -5.45 2.24
C LEU A 350 -13.25 -6.73 1.38
N VAL A 351 -12.04 -7.17 1.05
CA VAL A 351 -11.79 -8.43 0.33
C VAL A 351 -11.08 -9.41 1.26
N GLU A 352 -11.77 -10.48 1.66
CA GLU A 352 -11.22 -11.62 2.39
C GLU A 352 -10.63 -12.62 1.39
N LEU A 353 -9.31 -12.80 1.41
CA LEU A 353 -8.60 -13.81 0.65
C LEU A 353 -8.37 -15.04 1.54
N TRP A 354 -8.85 -16.19 1.11
CA TRP A 354 -8.71 -17.43 1.87
C TRP A 354 -8.64 -18.65 0.95
N ASN A 355 -8.08 -19.73 1.45
CA ASN A 355 -7.93 -20.98 0.71
C ASN A 355 -8.60 -22.17 1.39
N ASN A 356 -8.88 -23.19 0.57
CA ASN A 356 -9.06 -24.55 1.06
C ASN A 356 -7.97 -25.46 0.48
N THR A 357 -8.10 -26.77 0.65
CA THR A 357 -7.10 -27.75 0.19
C THR A 357 -6.75 -27.65 -1.29
N ASP A 358 -7.68 -27.16 -2.13
CA ASP A 358 -7.55 -27.20 -3.59
C ASP A 358 -7.61 -25.82 -4.25
N ASN A 359 -8.18 -24.79 -3.60
CA ASN A 359 -8.51 -23.52 -4.28
C ASN A 359 -8.32 -22.30 -3.36
N PHE A 360 -8.06 -21.16 -3.98
CA PHE A 360 -8.18 -19.83 -3.38
C PHE A 360 -9.53 -19.20 -3.69
N PHE A 361 -10.00 -18.36 -2.77
CA PHE A 361 -11.26 -17.63 -2.82
C PHE A 361 -11.05 -16.18 -2.39
N ALA A 362 -11.74 -15.28 -3.08
CA ALA A 362 -11.95 -13.91 -2.66
C ALA A 362 -13.41 -13.77 -2.23
N THR A 363 -13.63 -13.35 -0.98
CA THR A 363 -14.95 -13.02 -0.46
C THR A 363 -15.03 -11.53 -0.20
N THR A 364 -15.93 -10.86 -0.91
CA THR A 364 -16.10 -9.41 -0.79
C THR A 364 -17.19 -9.08 0.22
N TRP A 365 -16.96 -8.01 0.98
CA TRP A 365 -17.91 -7.42 1.88
C TRP A 365 -18.04 -5.95 1.51
N LEU A 366 -19.15 -5.62 0.87
CA LEU A 366 -19.41 -4.29 0.36
C LEU A 366 -19.77 -3.33 1.49
N SER A 367 -19.19 -2.14 1.46
CA SER A 367 -19.56 -1.04 2.32
C SER A 367 -21.00 -0.63 2.07
N ILE A 368 -21.72 -0.40 3.16
CA ILE A 368 -23.10 0.08 3.17
C ILE A 368 -23.22 1.24 4.15
N ALA A 369 -23.87 2.31 3.67
CA ALA A 369 -24.24 3.51 4.41
C ALA A 369 -25.31 3.26 5.49
#